data_AF-K0JQX2-F1
#
_entry.id   AF-K0JQX2-F1
#
_cell.length_a   1.000
_cell.length_b   1.000
_cell.length_c   1.000
_cell.angle_alpha   90.00
_cell.angle_beta   90.00
_cell.angle_gamma   90.00
#
_symmetry.space_group_name_H-M   'P 1'
#
loop_
_entity.id
_entity.type
_entity.pdbx_description
1 polymer ?
#
loop_
_entity_poly.entity_id
_entity_poly.type
_entity_poly.pdbx_seq_one_letter_code
_entity_poly.pdbx_strand_id
1 'polypeptide(L)' 'MPYVWWHSGYDSLCHAFPSTQPSEAYFEAACTHSVPPEHLLREPNGPLCVPCLIKVGSELPKEDPTTAGNTWRD' A
#
# COMPACT_ATOMS: atom_id res chain seq x y z
N MET A 1 3.22 -8.81 1.58
CA MET A 1 4.25 -8.49 0.55
C MET A 1 4.71 -7.04 0.73
N PRO A 2 5.93 -6.60 0.38
CA PRO A 2 6.24 -5.17 0.46
C PRO A 2 5.46 -4.42 -0.62
N TYR A 3 4.85 -3.30 -0.22
CA TYR A 3 4.14 -2.38 -1.10
C TYR A 3 4.86 -1.03 -1.13
N VAL A 4 4.79 -0.35 -2.26
CA VAL A 4 5.24 1.03 -2.45
C VAL A 4 4.04 1.91 -2.76
N TRP A 5 4.04 3.13 -2.23
CA TRP A 5 2.94 4.07 -2.41
C TRP A 5 3.31 5.12 -3.46
N TRP A 6 2.58 5.11 -4.58
CA TRP A 6 2.83 6.01 -5.71
C TRP A 6 1.54 6.68 -6.17
N HIS A 7 1.67 7.89 -6.69
CA HIS A 7 0.56 8.69 -7.17
C HIS A 7 0.13 8.26 -8.58
N SER A 8 -1.17 8.05 -8.78
CA SER A 8 -1.76 7.84 -10.10
C SER A 8 -2.36 9.12 -10.67
N GLY A 9 -1.93 9.49 -11.88
CA GLY A 9 -2.49 10.63 -12.61
C GLY A 9 -3.93 10.43 -13.10
N TYR A 10 -4.50 9.22 -13.03
CA TYR A 10 -5.89 8.97 -13.44
C TYR A 10 -6.91 9.48 -12.41
N ASP A 11 -6.63 9.32 -11.12
CA ASP A 11 -7.55 9.68 -10.04
C ASP A 11 -6.94 10.61 -8.99
N SER A 12 -5.66 11.00 -9.17
CA SER A 12 -4.91 11.85 -8.25
C SER A 12 -4.79 11.27 -6.83
N LEU A 13 -4.87 9.94 -6.69
CA LEU A 13 -4.68 9.22 -5.43
C LEU A 13 -3.34 8.50 -5.39
N CYS A 14 -2.84 8.29 -4.17
CA CYS A 14 -1.75 7.37 -3.89
C CYS A 14 -2.28 5.96 -3.71
N HIS A 15 -1.82 5.04 -4.56
CA HIS A 15 -2.16 3.63 -4.50
C HIS A 15 -0.98 2.81 -3.98
N ALA A 16 -1.29 1.67 -3.37
CA ALA A 16 -0.28 0.71 -2.96
C ALA A 16 0.00 -0.25 -4.12
N PHE A 17 1.21 -0.19 -4.67
CA PHE A 17 1.68 -1.09 -5.72
C PHE A 17 2.58 -2.16 -5.10
N PRO A 18 2.40 -3.45 -5.39
CA PRO A 18 3.37 -4.47 -5.02
C PRO A 18 4.77 -4.11 -5.52
N SER A 19 5.81 -4.32 -4.71
CA SER A 19 7.20 -4.04 -5.14
C SER A 19 7.64 -4.88 -6.34
N THR A 20 7.01 -6.03 -6.55
CA THR A 20 7.18 -6.87 -7.73
C THR A 20 5.96 -6.70 -8.63
N GLN A 21 6.17 -6.14 -9.81
CA GLN A 21 5.11 -5.90 -10.80
C GLN A 21 5.12 -7.00 -11.86
N PRO A 22 3.95 -7.43 -12.35
CA PRO A 22 3.85 -8.49 -13.36
C PRO A 22 4.31 -8.03 -14.75
N SER A 23 4.31 -6.72 -15.01
CA SER A 23 4.65 -6.09 -16.28
C SER A 23 5.13 -4.66 -16.08
N GLU A 24 5.89 -4.12 -17.04
CA GLU A 24 6.21 -2.69 -17.12
C GLU A 24 5.22 -1.92 -18.01
N ALA A 25 4.30 -2.61 -18.70
CA ALA A 25 3.28 -1.96 -19.53
C ALA A 25 2.20 -1.26 -18.68
N TYR A 26 1.90 -1.82 -17.51
CA TYR A 26 0.97 -1.28 -16.53
C TYR A 26 1.43 -1.63 -15.13
N PHE A 27 1.22 -0.71 -14.19
CA PHE A 27 1.40 -0.94 -12.78
C PHE A 27 0.05 -1.28 -12.16
N GLU A 28 -0.04 -2.44 -11.53
CA GLU A 28 -1.24 -2.93 -10.87
C GLU A 28 -1.17 -2.62 -9.38
N ALA A 29 -2.13 -1.86 -8.88
CA ALA A 29 -2.27 -1.59 -7.46
C ALA A 29 -2.85 -2.81 -6.72
N ALA A 30 -2.82 -2.78 -5.39
CA ALA A 30 -3.49 -3.77 -4.55
C ALA A 30 -5.02 -3.76 -4.72
N CYS A 31 -5.61 -2.61 -5.09
CA CYS A 31 -7.02 -2.50 -5.47
C CYS A 31 -7.24 -2.96 -6.93
N THR A 32 -8.34 -2.59 -7.58
CA THR A 32 -8.59 -2.91 -8.99
C THR A 32 -8.01 -1.85 -9.95
N HIS A 33 -7.19 -0.94 -9.43
CA HIS A 33 -6.62 0.17 -10.20
C HIS A 33 -5.35 -0.27 -10.93
N SER A 34 -5.25 0.12 -12.20
CA SER A 34 -4.08 -0.10 -13.04
C SER A 34 -3.76 1.20 -13.76
N VAL A 35 -2.48 1.53 -13.88
CA VAL A 35 -2.03 2.79 -14.48
C VAL A 35 -0.80 2.54 -15.36
N PRO A 36 -0.73 3.13 -16.57
CA PRO A 36 0.45 3.02 -17.41
C PRO A 36 1.60 3.89 -16.86
N PRO A 37 2.87 3.57 -17.18
CA PRO A 37 4.04 4.25 -16.63
C PRO A 37 4.02 5.78 -16.78
N GLU A 38 3.53 6.28 -17.92
CA GLU A 38 3.47 7.70 -18.24
C GLU A 38 2.50 8.50 -17.36
N HIS A 39 1.62 7.82 -16.61
CA HIS A 39 0.67 8.43 -15.68
C HIS A 39 0.95 8.06 -14.22
N LEU A 40 2.11 7.45 -13.96
CA LEU A 40 2.55 7.06 -12.62
C LEU A 40 3.65 7.99 -12.14
N LEU A 41 3.39 8.71 -11.05
CA LEU A 41 4.38 9.48 -10.31
C LEU A 41 4.89 8.63 -9.15
N ARG A 42 6.17 8.25 -9.19
CA ARG A 42 6.81 7.38 -8.18
C ARG A 42 7.13 8.12 -6.87
N GLU A 43 6.18 8.91 -6.40
CA GLU A 43 6.24 9.72 -5.18
C GLU A 43 4.89 9.60 -4.44
N PRO A 44 4.90 9.57 -3.09
CA PRO A 44 3.68 9.54 -2.30
C PRO A 44 3.11 10.97 -2.17
N ASN A 45 2.46 11.46 -3.22
CA ASN A 45 1.81 12.77 -3.23
C ASN A 45 0.27 12.65 -3.26
N GLY A 46 -0.43 13.34 -2.36
CA GLY A 46 -1.88 13.39 -2.33
C GLY A 46 -2.55 12.35 -1.42
N PRO A 47 -3.90 12.25 -1.47
CA PRO A 47 -4.66 11.37 -0.59
C PRO A 47 -4.41 9.89 -0.89
N LEU A 48 -4.40 9.07 0.15
CA LEU A 48 -4.28 7.61 0.02
C LEU A 48 -5.58 6.99 -0.48
N CYS A 49 -5.46 6.01 -1.38
CA CYS A 49 -6.57 5.20 -1.83
C CYS A 49 -7.08 4.30 -0.69
N VAL A 50 -8.34 4.53 -0.26
CA VAL A 50 -8.95 3.79 0.87
C VAL A 50 -9.01 2.27 0.63
N PRO A 51 -9.41 1.77 -0.55
CA PRO A 51 -9.30 0.33 -0.84
C PRO A 51 -7.88 -0.25 -0.67
N CYS A 52 -6.85 0.48 -1.11
CA CYS A 52 -5.45 0.07 -0.93
C CYS A 52 -5.07 0.06 0.55
N LEU A 53 -5.46 1.08 1.31
CA LEU A 53 -5.24 1.14 2.76
C LEU A 53 -5.84 -0.06 3.49
N ILE A 54 -7.08 -0.43 3.17
CA ILE A 54 -7.76 -1.56 3.80
C ILE A 54 -7.05 -2.87 3.48
N LYS A 55 -6.72 -3.11 2.20
CA LYS A 55 -6.07 -4.35 1.77
C LYS A 55 -4.67 -4.51 2.37
N VAL A 56 -3.84 -3.47 2.30
CA VAL A 56 -2.47 -3.48 2.82
C VAL A 56 -2.47 -3.45 4.35
N GLY A 57 -3.34 -2.65 4.98
CA GLY A 57 -3.46 -2.57 6.43
C GLY A 57 -4.07 -3.82 7.09
N SER A 58 -4.80 -4.65 6.33
CA SER A 58 -5.26 -5.96 6.82
C SER A 58 -4.13 -7.01 6.83
N GLU A 59 -2.98 -6.73 6.21
CA GLU A 59 -1.75 -7.54 6.32
C GLU A 59 -0.90 -7.16 7.55
N LEU A 60 -1.48 -6.54 8.59
CA LEU A 60 -0.78 -6.36 9.86
C LEU A 60 -0.31 -7.74 10.38
N PRO A 61 0.94 -7.85 10.89
CA PRO A 61 1.38 -9.07 11.55
C PRO A 61 0.36 -9.42 12.64
N LYS A 62 -0.06 -10.69 12.69
CA LYS A 62 -0.74 -11.18 13.89
C LYS A 62 0.21 -10.90 15.04
N GLU A 63 -0.20 -10.09 16.00
CA GLU A 63 0.57 -9.91 17.21
C GLU A 63 0.84 -11.30 17.80
N ASP A 64 2.11 -11.67 17.92
CA ASP A 64 2.46 -12.85 18.71
C ASP A 64 2.03 -12.54 20.15
N PRO A 65 1.12 -13.31 20.78
CA PRO A 65 0.62 -13.02 22.13
C PRO A 65 1.69 -13.05 23.23
N THR A 66 2.94 -13.37 22.88
CA THR A 66 4.02 -13.70 23.82
C THR A 66 4.73 -12.48 24.40
N THR A 67 4.37 -11.24 24.01
CA THR A 67 4.98 -10.01 24.59
C THR A 67 3.95 -9.03 25.17
N ALA A 68 2.84 -9.54 25.70
CA ALA A 68 2.09 -8.81 26.74
C ALA A 68 2.67 -9.19 28.12
N GLY A 69 3.94 -8.85 28.33
CA GLY A 69 4.58 -8.90 29.64
C GLY A 69 4.09 -7.72 30.48
N ASN A 70 3.13 -7.98 31.36
CA ASN A 70 2.57 -7.02 32.30
C ASN A 70 3.66 -6.37 33.16
N THR A 71 3.91 -5.07 33.00
CA THR A 71 4.45 -4.22 34.07
C THR A 71 3.86 -2.82 33.99
N TRP A 72 2.60 -2.66 34.37
CA TRP A 72 2.15 -1.41 34.97
C TRP A 72 2.53 -1.48 36.44
N ARG A 73 3.58 -0.74 36.82
CA ARG A 73 3.91 -0.48 38.23
C ARG A 73 2.90 0.52 38.77
N ASP A 74 2.39 0.25 39.96
CA ASP A 74 2.46 1.14 41.13
C ASP A 74 2.51 0.29 42.39
#